data_AF-A0A522VJX9-F1
#
_entry.id   AF-A0A522VJX9-F1
#
_cell.length_a   1.000
_cell.length_b   1.000
_cell.length_c   1.000
_cell.angle_alpha   90.00
_cell.angle_beta   90.00
_cell.angle_gamma   90.00
#
_symmetry.space_group_name_H-M   'P 1'
#
loop_
_entity.id
_entity.type
_entity.pdbx_description
1 polymer ?
#
loop_
_entity_poly.entity_id
_entity_poly.type
_entity_poly.pdbx_seq_one_letter_code
_entity_poly.pdbx_strand_id
1 'polypeptide(L)'
;MSGSKTNAMKREAVLAAVRAIPPEQDFVWNGVDEDDRPATDEELNAALASYRRKRGRPAGSTKTQITLRVDNSTLAAFREIGPGWQTRMNDALQEWLNARHADTR
;
A
#
# COMPACT_ATOMS: atom_id res chain seq x y z
N MET A 1 -3.55 -10.93 19.44
CA MET A 1 -2.43 -9.98 19.56
C MET A 1 -2.98 -8.57 19.35
N SER A 2 -2.95 -7.73 20.39
CA SER A 2 -3.48 -6.36 20.33
C SER A 2 -2.50 -5.47 19.57
N GLY A 3 -2.93 -4.93 18.42
CA GLY A 3 -2.14 -3.96 17.66
C GLY A 3 -1.84 -2.70 18.49
N SER A 4 -0.68 -2.10 18.23
CA SER A 4 -0.21 -0.89 18.92
C SER A 4 -1.29 0.20 18.85
N LYS A 5 -1.72 0.70 20.01
CA LYS A 5 -2.66 1.83 20.10
C LYS A 5 -1.90 3.10 19.73
N THR A 6 -2.15 3.62 18.52
CA THR A 6 -1.57 4.90 18.10
C THR A 6 -1.96 6.01 19.08
N ASN A 7 -0.95 6.70 19.62
CA ASN A 7 -1.10 7.77 20.60
C ASN A 7 -2.02 8.91 20.11
N ALA A 8 -2.83 9.44 21.03
CA ALA A 8 -3.86 10.46 20.79
C ALA A 8 -3.34 11.89 20.53
N MET A 9 -2.04 12.09 20.29
CA MET A 9 -1.47 13.42 20.07
C MET A 9 -1.58 13.84 18.60
N LYS A 10 -2.03 15.08 18.36
CA LYS A 10 -2.00 15.71 17.04
C LYS A 10 -0.54 15.92 16.60
N ARG A 11 -0.25 15.69 15.32
CA ARG A 11 1.10 15.80 14.71
C ARG A 11 1.83 17.09 15.08
N GLU A 12 1.12 18.21 15.15
CA GLU A 12 1.69 19.51 15.51
C GLU A 12 2.25 19.53 16.94
N ALA A 13 1.53 18.96 17.90
CA ALA A 13 1.99 18.86 19.28
C ALA A 13 3.22 17.95 19.40
N VAL A 14 3.28 16.87 18.61
CA VAL A 14 4.45 15.98 18.54
C VAL A 14 5.66 16.73 17.98
N LEU A 15 5.50 17.48 16.89
CA LEU A 15 6.60 18.24 16.28
C LEU A 15 7.10 19.37 17.18
N ALA A 16 6.19 20.06 17.88
CA ALA A 16 6.53 21.09 18.85
C ALA A 16 7.32 20.51 20.03
N ALA A 17 6.89 19.36 20.58
CA ALA A 17 7.59 18.68 21.65
C ALA A 17 8.99 18.23 21.23
N VAL A 18 9.16 17.67 20.03
CA VAL A 18 10.48 17.25 19.50
C VAL A 18 11.43 18.43 19.35
N ARG A 19 10.94 19.58 18.86
CA ARG A 19 11.76 20.80 18.71
C ARG A 19 12.12 21.46 20.03
N ALA A 20 11.36 21.20 21.09
CA ALA A 20 11.59 21.75 22.42
C ALA A 20 12.56 20.90 23.26
N ILE A 21 13.03 19.75 22.75
CA ILE A 21 14.06 18.94 23.40
C ILE A 21 15.37 19.75 23.41
N PRO A 22 15.97 20.01 24.59
CA PRO A 22 17.25 20.70 24.65
C PRO A 22 18.35 19.87 23.96
N PRO A 23 19.23 20.49 23.16
CA PRO A 23 20.28 19.78 22.43
C PRO A 23 21.32 19.13 23.36
N GLU A 24 21.36 19.53 24.63
CA GLU A 24 22.20 18.91 25.67
C GLU A 24 21.82 17.45 25.96
N GLN A 25 20.61 17.02 25.57
CA GLN A 25 20.15 15.63 25.68
C GLN A 25 20.28 14.86 24.38
N ASP A 26 20.87 15.45 23.33
CA ASP A 26 21.10 14.73 22.09
C ASP A 26 22.15 13.64 22.32
N PHE A 27 21.93 12.49 21.69
CA PHE A 27 22.87 11.39 21.74
C PHE A 27 24.17 11.77 21.03
N VAL A 28 25.29 11.77 21.77
CA VAL A 28 26.64 11.96 21.23
C VAL A 28 27.37 10.63 21.29
N TRP A 29 27.79 10.14 20.12
CA TRP A 29 28.56 8.91 20.03
C TRP A 29 29.91 9.02 20.74
N ASN A 30 30.22 8.05 21.60
CA ASN A 30 31.38 8.05 22.48
C ASN A 30 32.61 7.32 21.88
N GLY A 31 32.50 6.76 20.67
CA GLY A 31 33.60 6.05 19.99
C GLY A 31 33.89 4.64 20.53
N VAL A 32 33.05 4.10 21.43
CA VAL A 32 33.27 2.79 22.06
C VAL A 32 32.66 1.66 21.23
N ASP A 33 31.50 1.88 20.64
CA ASP A 33 30.79 0.90 19.83
C ASP A 33 30.53 1.46 18.43
N GLU A 34 31.12 0.85 17.39
CA GLU A 34 30.95 1.29 16.00
C GLU A 34 29.50 1.09 15.50
N ASP A 35 28.73 0.15 16.08
CA ASP A 35 27.33 -0.07 15.71
C ASP A 35 26.41 1.06 16.21
N ASP A 36 26.83 1.79 17.26
CA ASP A 36 26.14 2.95 17.82
C ASP A 36 26.50 4.26 17.10
N ARG A 37 27.40 4.21 16.12
CA ARG A 37 27.83 5.40 15.38
C ARG A 37 26.68 5.97 14.54
N PRO A 38 26.44 7.28 14.56
CA PRO A 38 25.48 7.90 13.65
C PRO A 38 25.95 7.71 12.19
N ALA A 39 25.02 7.32 11.32
CA ALA A 39 25.29 7.19 9.90
C ALA A 39 25.80 8.52 9.33
N THR A 40 26.78 8.45 8.44
CA THR A 40 27.19 9.61 7.66
C THR A 40 26.07 10.03 6.70
N ASP A 41 26.08 11.30 6.29
CA ASP A 41 25.07 11.81 5.33
C ASP A 41 25.06 10.98 4.03
N GLU A 42 26.22 10.50 3.58
CA GLU A 42 26.33 9.67 2.38
C GLU A 42 25.69 8.30 2.57
N GLU A 43 25.96 7.62 3.69
CA GLU A 43 25.38 6.32 4.02
C GLU A 43 23.85 6.42 4.21
N LEU A 44 23.40 7.47 4.90
CA LEU A 44 21.97 7.75 5.09
C LEU A 44 21.27 7.97 3.75
N ASN A 45 21.85 8.79 2.86
CA ASN A 45 21.29 9.05 1.55
C ASN A 45 21.27 7.80 0.66
N ALA A 46 22.33 6.99 0.69
CA ALA A 46 22.40 5.73 -0.04
C ALA A 46 21.34 4.72 0.46
N ALA A 47 21.18 4.60 1.78
CA ALA A 47 20.15 3.78 2.40
C ALA A 47 18.74 4.24 2.00
N LEU A 48 18.45 5.54 2.06
CA LEU A 48 17.17 6.12 1.64
C LEU A 48 16.90 5.90 0.14
N ALA A 49 17.92 6.07 -0.71
CA ALA A 49 17.78 5.82 -2.15
C ALA A 49 17.46 4.34 -2.43
N SER A 50 18.11 3.42 -1.72
CA SER A 50 17.84 1.98 -1.82
C SER A 50 16.42 1.63 -1.33
N TYR A 51 15.96 2.26 -0.24
CA TYR A 51 14.64 2.04 0.32
C TYR A 51 13.53 2.60 -0.58
N ARG A 52 13.72 3.79 -1.17
CA ARG A 52 12.78 4.40 -2.12
C ARG A 52 12.57 3.54 -3.38
N ARG A 53 13.59 2.78 -3.81
CA ARG A 53 13.49 1.84 -4.95
C ARG A 53 12.64 0.62 -4.65
N LYS A 54 12.51 0.22 -3.38
CA LYS A 54 11.52 -0.77 -2.97
C LYS A 54 10.15 -0.07 -2.96
N ARG A 55 9.48 -0.03 -4.12
CA ARG A 55 8.05 0.33 -4.21
C ARG A 55 7.36 -0.35 -3.04
N GLY A 56 6.71 0.46 -2.19
CA GLY A 56 5.96 -0.05 -1.05
C GLY A 56 4.84 -1.00 -1.48
N ARG A 57 3.97 -1.35 -0.52
CA ARG A 57 2.79 -2.20 -0.74
C ARG A 57 2.19 -1.96 -2.13
N PRO A 58 1.97 -3.01 -2.95
CA PRO A 58 1.51 -2.85 -4.32
C PRO A 58 0.31 -1.90 -4.39
N ALA A 59 0.29 -1.07 -5.43
CA ALA A 59 -0.82 -0.16 -5.69
C ALA A 59 -2.13 -0.95 -5.61
N GLY A 60 -3.10 -0.41 -4.85
CA GLY A 60 -4.35 -1.11 -4.56
C GLY A 60 -5.05 -1.60 -5.84
N SER A 61 -5.80 -2.70 -5.71
CA SER A 61 -6.67 -3.18 -6.79
C SER A 61 -7.73 -2.13 -7.11
N THR A 62 -7.92 -1.81 -8.39
CA THR A 62 -9.05 -0.99 -8.88
C THR A 62 -10.35 -1.78 -8.97
N LYS A 63 -10.32 -3.09 -8.68
CA LYS A 63 -11.48 -3.96 -8.68
C LYS A 63 -12.11 -4.02 -7.29
N THR A 64 -13.42 -3.78 -7.22
CA THR A 64 -14.21 -3.94 -6.01
C THR A 64 -14.78 -5.35 -5.93
N GLN A 65 -14.55 -6.05 -4.80
CA GLN A 65 -15.21 -7.32 -4.53
C GLN A 65 -16.66 -7.06 -4.11
N ILE A 66 -17.61 -7.64 -4.83
CA ILE A 66 -19.03 -7.58 -4.51
C ILE A 66 -19.62 -8.98 -4.33
N THR A 67 -20.75 -9.07 -3.62
CA THR A 67 -21.55 -10.30 -3.56
C THR A 67 -22.67 -10.18 -4.59
N LEU A 68 -22.59 -10.96 -5.67
CA LEU A 68 -23.58 -11.01 -6.75
C LEU A 68 -24.11 -12.44 -6.90
N ARG A 69 -25.42 -12.59 -7.08
CA ARG A 69 -26.03 -13.87 -7.46
C ARG A 69 -26.03 -13.99 -8.98
N VAL A 70 -25.54 -15.11 -9.48
CA VAL A 70 -25.47 -15.45 -10.90
C VAL A 70 -26.11 -16.83 -11.06
N ASP A 71 -26.82 -17.05 -12.17
CA ASP A 71 -27.43 -18.34 -12.46
C ASP A 71 -26.38 -19.46 -12.56
N ASN A 72 -26.74 -20.65 -12.08
CA ASN A 72 -25.84 -21.80 -12.01
C ASN A 72 -25.37 -22.24 -13.40
N SER A 73 -26.24 -22.18 -14.41
CA SER A 73 -25.90 -22.55 -15.80
C SER A 73 -24.86 -21.61 -16.39
N THR A 74 -25.01 -20.30 -16.18
CA THR A 74 -24.04 -19.29 -16.61
C THR A 74 -22.70 -19.48 -15.90
N LEU A 75 -22.73 -19.69 -14.59
CA LEU A 75 -21.52 -19.93 -13.81
C LEU A 75 -20.79 -21.20 -14.26
N ALA A 76 -21.53 -22.28 -14.54
CA ALA A 76 -20.97 -23.53 -15.06
C ALA A 76 -20.29 -23.31 -16.41
N ALA A 77 -20.98 -22.66 -17.35
CA ALA A 77 -20.43 -22.35 -18.68
C ALA A 77 -19.12 -21.56 -18.60
N PHE A 78 -19.02 -20.55 -17.73
CA PHE A 78 -17.76 -19.82 -17.56
C PHE A 78 -16.65 -20.69 -16.96
N ARG A 79 -16.97 -21.54 -15.98
CA ARG A 79 -15.98 -22.44 -15.35
C ARG A 79 -15.39 -23.45 -16.33
N GLU A 80 -16.19 -23.93 -17.29
CA GLU A 80 -15.74 -24.85 -18.35
C GLU A 80 -14.67 -24.23 -19.27
N ILE A 81 -14.64 -22.90 -19.41
CA ILE A 81 -13.62 -22.17 -20.18
C ILE A 81 -12.23 -22.28 -19.52
N GLY A 82 -12.17 -22.72 -18.26
CA GLY A 82 -10.93 -23.04 -17.56
C GLY A 82 -10.34 -21.86 -16.76
N PRO A 83 -9.01 -21.84 -16.55
CA PRO A 83 -8.35 -20.83 -15.72
C PRO A 83 -8.66 -19.40 -16.18
N GLY A 84 -8.90 -18.51 -15.21
CA GLY A 84 -9.22 -17.11 -15.49
C GLY A 84 -10.67 -16.84 -15.90
N TRP A 85 -11.59 -17.79 -15.71
CA TRP A 85 -13.01 -17.62 -16.03
C TRP A 85 -13.66 -16.36 -15.41
N GLN A 86 -13.22 -15.95 -14.21
CA GLN A 86 -13.70 -14.71 -13.58
C GLN A 86 -13.28 -13.45 -14.35
N THR A 87 -12.05 -13.44 -14.88
CA THR A 87 -11.55 -12.34 -15.72
C THR A 87 -12.36 -12.29 -17.02
N ARG A 88 -12.57 -13.44 -17.67
CA ARG A 88 -13.38 -13.53 -18.89
C ARG A 88 -14.83 -13.09 -18.68
N MET A 89 -15.41 -13.43 -17.53
CA MET A 89 -16.75 -12.96 -17.15
C MET A 89 -16.78 -11.43 -16.97
N ASN A 90 -15.75 -10.83 -16.34
CA ASN A 90 -15.63 -9.38 -16.24
C ASN A 90 -15.49 -8.72 -17.62
N ASP A 91 -14.71 -9.30 -18.53
CA ASP A 91 -14.49 -8.75 -19.87
C ASP A 91 -15.79 -8.77 -20.68
N ALA A 92 -16.58 -9.85 -20.58
CA ALA A 92 -17.91 -9.94 -21.20
C ALA A 92 -18.89 -8.87 -20.67
N LEU A 93 -18.85 -8.55 -19.37
CA LEU A 93 -19.65 -7.45 -18.81
C LEU A 93 -19.23 -6.08 -19.35
N GLN A 94 -17.93 -5.86 -19.53
CA GLN A 94 -17.43 -4.61 -20.12
C GLN A 94 -17.81 -4.49 -21.59
N GLU A 95 -17.69 -5.57 -22.36
CA GLU A 95 -18.10 -5.61 -23.77
C GLU A 95 -19.60 -5.30 -23.91
N TRP A 96 -20.44 -5.91 -23.07
CA TRP A 96 -21.88 -5.64 -23.07
C TRP A 96 -22.20 -4.17 -22.78
N LEU A 97 -21.51 -3.55 -21.81
CA LEU A 97 -21.67 -2.12 -21.51
C LEU A 97 -21.24 -1.25 -22.70
N ASN A 98 -20.08 -1.53 -23.29
CA ASN A 98 -19.56 -0.77 -24.43
C ASN A 98 -20.51 -0.84 -25.63
N ALA A 99 -21.03 -2.03 -25.95
CA ALA A 99 -22.00 -2.22 -27.02
C ALA A 99 -23.28 -1.41 -26.77
N ARG A 100 -23.79 -1.40 -25.54
CA ARG A 100 -25.00 -0.65 -25.18
C ARG A 100 -24.81 0.87 -25.17
N HIS A 101 -23.63 1.34 -24.77
CA HIS A 101 -23.29 2.76 -24.84
C HIS A 101 -23.11 3.26 -26.28
N ALA A 102 -22.63 2.41 -27.20
CA ALA A 102 -22.53 2.73 -28.62
C ALA A 102 -23.91 2.89 -29.28
N ASP A 103 -24.90 2.10 -28.84
CA ASP A 103 -26.28 2.15 -29.36
C ASP A 103 -27.09 3.37 -28.86
N THR A 104 -26.64 4.00 -27.77
CA THR A 104 -27.33 5.15 -27.14
C THR A 104 -26.75 6.51 -27.55
N ARG A 105 -25.80 6.57 -28.49
CA ARG A 105 -25.05 7.78 -28.86
C ARG A 105 -25.21 8.10 -30.34
#